data_AF-A0A2D5QS52-F1
#
_entry.id   AF-A0A2D5QS52-F1
#
_cell.length_a   1.000
_cell.length_b   1.000
_cell.length_c   1.000
_cell.angle_alpha   90.00
_cell.angle_beta   90.00
_cell.angle_gamma   90.00
#
_symmetry.space_group_name_H-M   'P 1'
#
loop_
_entity.id
_entity.type
_entity.pdbx_description
1 polymer ?
#
loop_
_entity_poly.entity_id
_entity_poly.type
_entity_poly.pdbx_seq_one_letter_code
_entity_poly.pdbx_strand_id
1 'polypeptide(L)'
;MDQKQLSSARVARGFNMLEKSYFLLMALLFASLTACGGCPKAQKAWDAAKAVPNQSKAGPHWMLEVQTKEIKRKLSSNKKKNSFAKSRLKLKSPIPNFKLPSIKFELSDFHWVIDGNQGILKVKISALMKKVEILTMTLRGKSPLQMDKKAKKLRLQVRADQFNKASLKLGDGAEKSLRKAIRKQIPKELRRLIPKKELLKFVKRSLKMISDDGYPIIRKNILKPLGTLAKLEWSLPDYPVARMALKVSKEAWRIGLWTDIKADGLGAKAMSSGLAKNSVGARLYISAPWIAAAGNWAMSTGKMPSRFNRKGEPKADGVAKATMTWKSGKKVKRPLKVHLFAGAGVGVQKSLDMCLYARAGINPDLKIVSGKLKVNAQGKLEKVEGNKFVKRAVNLSGIGKRTLEWHHKASAPSSMRVGGSKMPLKWINVALNKNYAVVGIDLGNVVRTVSSSQHLDQKMRINPVLASLQGLSVEPLSNLE
;
A
#
# COMPACT_ATOMS: atom_id res chain seq x y z
N MET A 1 13.97 26.00 29.95
CA MET A 1 13.62 27.23 29.21
C MET A 1 14.79 27.49 28.27
N ASP A 2 14.72 27.53 26.94
CA ASP A 2 13.63 27.41 25.99
C ASP A 2 14.21 26.86 24.67
N GLN A 3 13.49 25.92 24.06
CA GLN A 3 13.71 25.44 22.69
C GLN A 3 12.68 26.12 21.79
N LYS A 4 13.10 26.99 20.86
CA LYS A 4 12.29 27.31 19.68
C LYS A 4 13.11 28.01 18.59
N GLN A 5 12.78 27.65 17.35
CA GLN A 5 13.17 28.23 16.06
C GLN A 5 14.55 27.86 15.51
N LEU A 6 14.54 26.84 14.62
CA LEU A 6 15.24 26.86 13.33
C LEU A 6 14.81 25.61 12.52
N SER A 7 13.69 25.74 11.82
CA SER A 7 13.20 24.74 10.86
C SER A 7 12.63 25.43 9.62
N SER A 8 13.51 25.90 8.73
CA SER A 8 13.15 26.26 7.34
C SER A 8 14.39 26.60 6.51
N ALA A 9 15.18 25.60 6.10
CA ALA A 9 16.15 25.71 5.00
C ALA A 9 16.82 24.35 4.78
N ARG A 10 16.37 23.56 3.79
CA ARG A 10 17.15 22.55 3.04
C ARG A 10 16.23 21.67 2.18
N VAL A 11 15.65 22.26 1.12
CA VAL A 11 15.18 21.51 -0.08
C VAL A 11 15.62 22.20 -1.39
N ALA A 12 16.28 23.36 -1.33
CA ALA A 12 16.83 24.03 -2.51
C ALA A 12 18.34 23.79 -2.64
N ARG A 13 18.75 22.65 -3.22
CA ARG A 13 20.15 22.49 -3.73
C ARG A 13 20.38 21.33 -4.72
N GLY A 14 19.37 20.95 -5.51
CA GLY A 14 19.45 19.86 -6.50
C GLY A 14 19.24 20.26 -7.96
N PHE A 15 19.23 21.56 -8.30
CA PHE A 15 18.76 22.05 -9.60
C PHE A 15 19.84 22.40 -10.65
N ASN A 16 21.13 22.35 -10.33
CA ASN A 16 22.20 22.91 -11.20
C ASN A 16 22.83 21.95 -12.23
N MET A 17 22.24 20.79 -12.53
CA MET A 17 22.73 19.90 -13.60
C MET A 17 21.68 19.53 -14.66
N LEU A 18 20.52 20.22 -14.65
CA LEU A 18 19.48 20.09 -15.68
C LEU A 18 19.74 20.97 -16.93
N GLU A 19 20.67 21.92 -16.86
CA GLU A 19 20.88 22.89 -17.95
C GLU A 19 21.59 22.29 -19.17
N LYS A 20 22.65 21.50 -19.03
CA LYS A 20 23.56 21.29 -20.19
C LYS A 20 23.00 20.41 -21.32
N SER A 21 22.07 19.49 -21.05
CA SER A 21 21.52 18.58 -22.08
C SER A 21 20.25 19.10 -22.76
N TYR A 22 19.55 20.05 -22.13
CA TYR A 22 18.35 20.72 -22.68
C TYR A 22 18.72 21.86 -23.64
N PHE A 23 19.87 22.51 -23.42
CA PHE A 23 20.31 23.71 -24.14
C PHE A 23 20.58 23.45 -25.63
N LEU A 24 21.13 22.29 -26.00
CA LEU A 24 21.46 21.99 -27.40
C LEU A 24 20.22 21.67 -28.25
N LEU A 25 19.15 21.18 -27.60
CA LEU A 25 17.88 20.81 -28.24
C LEU A 25 17.10 22.04 -28.70
N MET A 26 17.20 23.10 -27.91
CA MET A 26 16.36 24.28 -28.04
C MET A 26 17.07 25.41 -28.78
N ALA A 27 18.40 25.54 -28.72
CA ALA A 27 19.12 26.59 -29.44
C ALA A 27 19.05 26.43 -30.98
N LEU A 28 19.01 25.18 -31.49
CA LEU A 28 18.99 24.89 -32.93
C LEU A 28 17.61 25.01 -33.60
N LEU A 29 16.54 25.21 -32.84
CA LEU A 29 15.17 25.33 -33.37
C LEU A 29 14.75 26.77 -33.73
N PHE A 30 15.62 27.77 -33.53
CA PHE A 30 15.20 29.19 -33.48
C PHE A 30 15.69 30.12 -34.61
N ALA A 31 16.43 29.63 -35.62
CA ALA A 31 17.04 30.51 -36.62
C ALA A 31 16.23 30.74 -37.92
N SER A 32 14.95 30.35 -37.98
CA SER A 32 14.15 30.63 -39.17
C SER A 32 12.69 30.67 -38.77
N LEU A 33 11.96 31.74 -39.09
CA LEU A 33 10.52 31.75 -39.44
C LEU A 33 9.90 33.16 -39.40
N THR A 34 9.29 33.53 -40.53
CA THR A 34 8.03 34.29 -40.60
C THR A 34 7.05 33.49 -41.48
N ALA A 35 5.75 33.64 -41.23
CA ALA A 35 4.59 33.14 -41.99
C ALA A 35 4.13 31.67 -41.77
N CYS A 36 3.07 31.51 -40.96
CA CYS A 36 1.73 31.07 -41.37
C CYS A 36 0.92 30.62 -40.15
N GLY A 37 -0.29 31.16 -40.02
CA GLY A 37 -1.16 31.04 -38.85
C GLY A 37 -1.63 29.62 -38.54
N GLY A 38 -2.01 29.43 -37.26
CA GLY A 38 -2.78 28.32 -36.70
C GLY A 38 -2.36 26.91 -37.14
N CYS A 39 -1.83 26.07 -36.22
CA CYS A 39 -1.58 24.66 -36.53
C CYS A 39 -2.67 23.73 -35.92
N PRO A 40 -3.83 23.54 -36.59
CA PRO A 40 -4.88 22.62 -36.16
C PRO A 40 -4.38 21.22 -35.82
N LYS A 41 -3.36 20.72 -36.55
CA LYS A 41 -2.79 19.38 -36.33
C LYS A 41 -2.09 19.25 -34.98
N ALA A 42 -1.31 20.27 -34.58
CA ALA A 42 -0.61 20.27 -33.28
C ALA A 42 -1.61 20.39 -32.13
N GLN A 43 -2.60 21.28 -32.27
CA GLN A 43 -3.68 21.47 -31.30
C GLN A 43 -4.51 20.19 -31.15
N LYS A 44 -4.99 19.59 -32.25
CA LYS A 44 -5.73 18.32 -32.24
C LYS A 44 -4.93 17.19 -31.59
N ALA A 45 -3.62 17.11 -31.81
CA ALA A 45 -2.76 16.11 -31.17
C ALA A 45 -2.59 16.34 -29.66
N TRP A 46 -2.57 17.61 -29.23
CA TRP A 46 -2.54 17.99 -27.83
C TRP A 46 -3.86 17.72 -27.12
N ASP A 47 -4.99 18.07 -27.72
CA ASP A 47 -6.31 17.81 -27.17
C ASP A 47 -6.57 16.30 -27.04
N ALA A 48 -6.16 15.52 -28.05
CA ALA A 48 -6.19 14.06 -27.98
C ALA A 48 -5.27 13.48 -26.88
N ALA A 49 -4.16 14.15 -26.53
CA ALA A 49 -3.28 13.73 -25.44
C ALA A 49 -3.86 14.07 -24.06
N LYS A 50 -4.68 15.12 -23.97
CA LYS A 50 -5.39 15.51 -22.76
C LYS A 50 -6.68 14.74 -22.53
N ALA A 51 -7.24 14.15 -23.59
CA ALA A 51 -8.44 13.34 -23.49
C ALA A 51 -8.24 12.27 -22.40
N VAL A 52 -9.06 12.36 -21.36
CA VAL A 52 -9.05 11.40 -20.27
C VAL A 52 -9.55 10.07 -20.84
N PRO A 53 -8.86 8.95 -20.61
CA PRO A 53 -9.35 7.66 -21.08
C PRO A 53 -10.76 7.38 -20.53
N ASN A 54 -11.64 6.87 -21.39
CA ASN A 54 -12.96 6.39 -20.99
C ASN A 54 -12.79 5.25 -19.96
N GLN A 55 -13.32 5.47 -18.75
CA GLN A 55 -13.38 4.61 -17.57
C GLN A 55 -12.57 3.29 -17.59
N SER A 56 -11.32 3.38 -17.12
CA SER A 56 -10.73 2.64 -16.00
C SER A 56 -11.40 1.33 -15.53
N LYS A 57 -10.68 0.21 -15.71
CA LYS A 57 -10.92 -1.07 -14.99
C LYS A 57 -11.23 -0.85 -13.50
N ALA A 58 -12.19 -1.62 -12.97
CA ALA A 58 -12.84 -1.42 -11.66
C ALA A 58 -11.98 -1.54 -10.37
N GLY A 59 -10.65 -1.72 -10.46
CA GLY A 59 -9.82 -1.97 -9.28
C GLY A 59 -9.22 -0.73 -8.63
N PRO A 60 -8.56 -0.88 -7.46
CA PRO A 60 -7.96 0.23 -6.73
C PRO A 60 -6.76 0.80 -7.48
N HIS A 61 -6.45 2.09 -7.29
CA HIS A 61 -5.25 2.71 -7.84
C HIS A 61 -4.00 2.31 -7.07
N TRP A 62 -4.12 2.11 -5.75
CA TRP A 62 -3.06 1.56 -4.89
C TRP A 62 -3.57 0.38 -4.11
N MET A 63 -2.72 -0.61 -3.87
CA MET A 63 -3.05 -1.75 -3.02
C MET A 63 -1.86 -2.14 -2.14
N LEU A 64 -2.04 -2.10 -0.82
CA LEU A 64 -1.10 -2.70 0.12
C LEU A 64 -1.56 -4.12 0.45
N GLU A 65 -0.71 -5.10 0.18
CA GLU A 65 -0.89 -6.50 0.53
C GLU A 65 0.06 -6.87 1.68
N VAL A 66 -0.48 -7.27 2.83
CA VAL A 66 0.29 -7.74 3.99
C VAL A 66 0.00 -9.21 4.20
N GLN A 67 1.02 -10.07 4.28
CA GLN A 67 0.79 -11.51 4.39
C GLN A 67 0.15 -11.87 5.74
N THR A 68 -0.93 -12.67 5.72
CA THR A 68 -1.67 -13.07 6.92
C THR A 68 -0.80 -13.85 7.91
N LYS A 69 0.18 -14.63 7.42
CA LYS A 69 1.15 -15.34 8.26
C LYS A 69 1.97 -14.39 9.13
N GLU A 70 2.34 -13.22 8.61
CA GLU A 70 3.15 -12.23 9.32
C GLU A 70 2.37 -11.56 10.44
N ILE A 71 1.11 -11.26 10.17
CA ILE A 71 0.17 -10.72 11.15
C ILE A 71 -0.07 -11.75 12.26
N LYS A 72 -0.36 -13.01 11.90
CA LYS A 72 -0.53 -14.11 12.87
C LYS A 72 0.71 -14.30 13.73
N ARG A 73 1.91 -14.35 13.13
CA ARG A 73 3.19 -14.51 13.83
C ARG A 73 3.39 -13.45 14.91
N LYS A 74 3.15 -12.18 14.57
CA LYS A 74 3.36 -11.06 15.49
C LYS A 74 2.31 -10.98 16.59
N LEU A 75 1.07 -11.36 16.28
CA LEU A 75 0.03 -11.51 17.30
C LEU A 75 0.35 -12.65 18.27
N SER A 76 0.80 -13.80 17.77
CA SER A 76 1.22 -14.93 18.60
C SER A 76 2.44 -14.62 19.46
N SER A 77 3.41 -13.83 18.97
CA SER A 77 4.59 -13.45 19.75
C SER A 77 4.26 -12.63 21.01
N ASN A 78 3.14 -11.90 21.00
CA ASN A 78 2.70 -11.12 22.16
C ASN A 78 1.90 -11.93 23.18
N LYS A 79 1.44 -13.14 22.83
CA LYS A 79 0.72 -14.01 23.78
C LYS A 79 1.59 -14.41 24.97
N LYS A 80 2.90 -14.61 24.75
CA LYS A 80 3.82 -15.09 25.80
C LYS A 80 4.22 -14.02 26.82
N LYS A 81 4.13 -12.73 26.47
CA LYS A 81 4.60 -11.62 27.32
C LYS A 81 3.56 -11.10 28.31
N ASN A 82 2.28 -11.33 28.04
CA ASN A 82 1.21 -10.86 28.91
C ASN A 82 0.70 -12.04 29.72
N SER A 83 1.10 -12.15 31.01
CA SER A 83 0.35 -12.99 31.95
C SER A 83 -1.09 -12.48 31.93
N PHE A 84 -2.00 -13.23 31.31
CA PHE A 84 -3.32 -12.72 31.03
C PHE A 84 -4.02 -12.29 32.31
N ALA A 85 -4.57 -11.06 32.30
CA ALA A 85 -5.32 -10.52 33.43
C ALA A 85 -6.45 -11.48 33.80
N LYS A 86 -6.56 -11.77 35.09
CA LYS A 86 -7.55 -12.71 35.66
C LYS A 86 -8.69 -11.89 36.22
N SER A 87 -9.92 -12.29 35.95
CA SER A 87 -11.09 -11.68 36.58
C SER A 87 -11.94 -12.72 37.30
N ARG A 88 -12.71 -12.31 38.32
CA ARG A 88 -13.58 -13.20 39.10
C ARG A 88 -15.02 -12.71 39.10
N LEU A 89 -15.97 -13.62 38.97
CA LEU A 89 -17.40 -13.41 39.16
C LEU A 89 -17.89 -14.29 40.32
N LYS A 90 -18.56 -13.69 41.31
CA LYS A 90 -19.16 -14.43 42.43
C LYS A 90 -20.54 -14.92 42.01
N LEU A 91 -20.82 -16.20 42.24
CA LEU A 91 -22.18 -16.76 42.07
C LEU A 91 -22.94 -16.69 43.39
N LYS A 92 -24.22 -16.30 43.34
CA LYS A 92 -25.12 -16.48 44.47
C LYS A 92 -25.49 -17.97 44.58
N SER A 93 -25.33 -18.56 45.76
CA SER A 93 -25.71 -19.94 46.01
C SER A 93 -27.22 -20.10 46.09
N PRO A 94 -27.80 -21.22 45.59
CA PRO A 94 -29.21 -21.52 45.79
C PRO A 94 -29.49 -22.09 47.18
N ILE A 95 -28.44 -22.53 47.89
CA ILE A 95 -28.53 -23.07 49.25
C ILE A 95 -28.13 -21.94 50.22
N PRO A 96 -28.98 -21.58 51.20
CA PRO A 96 -28.63 -20.64 52.26
C PRO A 96 -27.30 -21.03 52.93
N ASN A 97 -26.48 -20.04 53.26
CA ASN A 97 -25.17 -20.21 53.93
C ASN A 97 -24.10 -21.01 53.18
N PHE A 98 -24.39 -21.59 52.01
CA PHE A 98 -23.39 -22.25 51.18
C PHE A 98 -22.69 -21.24 50.26
N LYS A 99 -21.36 -21.18 50.26
CA LYS A 99 -20.59 -20.28 49.38
C LYS A 99 -20.06 -21.05 48.17
N LEU A 100 -20.53 -20.68 46.97
CA LEU A 100 -19.97 -21.21 45.73
C LEU A 100 -18.61 -20.57 45.43
N PRO A 101 -17.64 -21.32 44.87
CA PRO A 101 -16.39 -20.75 44.40
C PRO A 101 -16.66 -19.71 43.31
N SER A 102 -15.89 -18.62 43.31
CA SER A 102 -15.95 -17.64 42.22
C SER A 102 -15.55 -18.27 40.89
N ILE A 103 -16.24 -17.89 39.82
CA ILE A 103 -15.81 -18.19 38.46
C ILE A 103 -14.67 -17.28 38.09
N LYS A 104 -13.57 -17.85 37.62
CA LYS A 104 -12.40 -17.12 37.13
C LYS A 104 -12.44 -17.08 35.61
N PHE A 105 -12.39 -15.89 35.02
CA PHE A 105 -12.24 -15.72 33.58
C PHE A 105 -10.76 -15.56 33.23
N GLU A 106 -10.31 -16.32 32.23
CA GLU A 106 -8.96 -16.26 31.70
C GLU A 106 -8.99 -16.20 30.18
N LEU A 107 -8.17 -15.32 29.59
CA LEU A 107 -7.97 -15.32 28.15
C LEU A 107 -7.20 -16.58 27.76
N SER A 108 -7.85 -17.50 27.06
CA SER A 108 -7.24 -18.76 26.63
C SER A 108 -6.61 -18.66 25.26
N ASP A 109 -7.27 -17.96 24.33
CA ASP A 109 -6.74 -17.77 22.98
C ASP A 109 -7.30 -16.49 22.35
N PHE A 110 -6.57 -15.95 21.37
CA PHE A 110 -7.12 -15.00 20.42
C PHE A 110 -6.52 -15.26 19.04
N HIS A 111 -7.37 -15.29 18.02
CA HIS A 111 -6.93 -15.51 16.65
C HIS A 111 -7.85 -14.77 15.69
N TRP A 112 -7.31 -14.43 14.54
CA TRP A 112 -8.07 -13.83 13.46
C TRP A 112 -8.76 -14.91 12.64
N VAL A 113 -10.05 -14.70 12.39
CA VAL A 113 -10.85 -15.47 11.45
C VAL A 113 -11.33 -14.54 10.35
N ILE A 114 -11.36 -15.08 9.14
CA ILE A 114 -11.92 -14.37 7.99
C ILE A 114 -13.38 -14.78 7.88
N ASP A 115 -14.26 -13.79 7.82
CA ASP A 115 -15.69 -13.96 7.59
C ASP A 115 -16.08 -13.13 6.37
N GLY A 116 -16.23 -13.80 5.23
CA GLY A 116 -16.33 -13.15 3.92
C GLY A 116 -15.10 -12.29 3.61
N ASN A 117 -15.32 -10.99 3.38
CA ASN A 117 -14.26 -10.01 3.12
C ASN A 117 -13.75 -9.30 4.39
N GLN A 118 -14.28 -9.63 5.57
CA GLN A 118 -13.98 -8.95 6.82
C GLN A 118 -13.08 -9.81 7.71
N GLY A 119 -12.08 -9.17 8.32
CA GLY A 119 -11.34 -9.78 9.43
C GLY A 119 -12.17 -9.70 10.70
N ILE A 120 -12.46 -10.84 11.30
CA ILE A 120 -13.08 -10.95 12.62
C ILE A 120 -12.00 -11.42 13.59
N LEU A 121 -11.74 -10.61 14.61
CA LEU A 121 -10.96 -11.07 15.74
C LEU A 121 -11.86 -11.99 16.59
N LYS A 122 -11.44 -13.25 16.76
CA LYS A 122 -12.04 -14.18 17.72
C LYS A 122 -11.18 -14.23 18.97
N VAL A 123 -11.81 -14.04 20.12
CA VAL A 123 -11.18 -14.12 21.44
C VAL A 123 -11.88 -15.23 22.20
N LYS A 124 -11.12 -16.25 22.62
CA LYS A 124 -11.60 -17.32 23.48
C LYS A 124 -11.24 -17.01 24.92
N ILE A 125 -12.24 -17.08 25.78
CA ILE A 125 -12.11 -16.87 27.22
C ILE A 125 -12.62 -18.13 27.90
N SER A 126 -11.75 -18.76 28.67
CA SER A 126 -12.14 -19.89 29.52
C SER A 126 -12.66 -19.35 30.84
N ALA A 127 -13.82 -19.85 31.26
CA ALA A 127 -14.34 -19.65 32.60
C ALA A 127 -14.03 -20.90 33.42
N LEU A 128 -13.38 -20.71 34.57
CA LEU A 128 -12.84 -21.76 35.41
C LEU A 128 -13.48 -21.70 36.80
N MET A 129 -13.81 -22.85 37.36
CA MET A 129 -14.23 -23.00 38.76
C MET A 129 -13.30 -24.00 39.46
N LYS A 130 -12.52 -23.55 40.45
CA LYS A 130 -11.45 -24.35 41.10
C LYS A 130 -10.55 -25.09 40.08
N LYS A 131 -10.05 -24.37 39.07
CA LYS A 131 -9.21 -24.89 37.95
C LYS A 131 -9.92 -25.81 36.95
N VAL A 132 -11.21 -26.11 37.13
CA VAL A 132 -11.99 -26.87 36.14
C VAL A 132 -12.62 -25.89 35.15
N GLU A 133 -12.36 -26.07 33.86
CA GLU A 133 -13.06 -25.31 32.82
C GLU A 133 -14.55 -25.69 32.81
N ILE A 134 -15.39 -24.70 33.09
CA ILE A 134 -16.84 -24.87 33.10
C ILE A 134 -17.47 -24.48 31.76
N LEU A 135 -16.89 -23.50 31.06
CA LEU A 135 -17.31 -23.06 29.73
C LEU A 135 -16.19 -22.28 29.03
N THR A 136 -16.22 -22.32 27.70
CA THR A 136 -15.45 -21.42 26.83
C THR A 136 -16.41 -20.42 26.19
N MET A 137 -16.01 -19.15 26.20
CA MET A 137 -16.74 -18.04 25.58
C MET A 137 -15.94 -17.58 24.37
N THR A 138 -16.59 -17.47 23.21
CA THR A 138 -15.94 -16.92 22.00
C THR A 138 -16.51 -15.54 21.68
N LEU A 139 -15.74 -14.50 21.92
CA LEU A 139 -16.08 -13.14 21.51
C LEU A 139 -15.67 -12.91 20.06
N ARG A 140 -16.51 -12.22 19.28
CA ARG A 140 -16.26 -11.89 17.87
C ARG A 140 -16.33 -10.39 17.68
N GLY A 141 -15.28 -9.83 17.08
CA GLY A 141 -15.16 -8.38 16.89
C GLY A 141 -14.85 -8.04 15.47
N LYS A 142 -15.68 -7.16 14.91
CA LYS A 142 -15.38 -6.49 13.65
C LYS A 142 -14.61 -5.22 14.00
N SER A 143 -13.41 -5.09 13.44
CA SER A 143 -12.67 -3.83 13.51
C SER A 143 -12.99 -3.01 12.27
N PRO A 144 -13.59 -1.82 12.38
CA PRO A 144 -13.79 -0.97 11.22
C PRO A 144 -12.45 -0.39 10.75
N LEU A 145 -12.28 -0.26 9.44
CA LEU A 145 -11.26 0.59 8.85
C LEU A 145 -11.72 2.04 9.03
N GLN A 146 -10.92 2.87 9.69
CA GLN A 146 -11.21 4.28 9.88
C GLN A 146 -10.32 5.11 8.96
N MET A 147 -10.91 6.04 8.22
CA MET A 147 -10.20 6.99 7.39
C MET A 147 -10.47 8.38 7.92
N ASP A 148 -9.42 9.08 8.31
CA ASP A 148 -9.47 10.51 8.61
C ASP A 148 -8.98 11.27 7.38
N LYS A 149 -9.94 11.79 6.59
CA LYS A 149 -9.65 12.56 5.39
C LYS A 149 -8.89 13.86 5.72
N LYS A 150 -9.23 14.51 6.85
CA LYS A 150 -8.64 15.80 7.26
C LYS A 150 -7.20 15.61 7.70
N ALA A 151 -6.93 14.61 8.53
CA ALA A 151 -5.58 14.27 8.96
C ALA A 151 -4.76 13.53 7.89
N LYS A 152 -5.38 13.16 6.75
CA LYS A 152 -4.78 12.31 5.70
C LYS A 152 -4.18 11.04 6.29
N LYS A 153 -4.93 10.41 7.20
CA LYS A 153 -4.49 9.23 7.93
C LYS A 153 -5.48 8.11 7.77
N LEU A 154 -4.97 6.96 7.37
CA LEU A 154 -5.66 5.70 7.48
C LEU A 154 -5.32 5.06 8.83
N ARG A 155 -6.35 4.64 9.56
CA ARG A 155 -6.18 3.90 10.80
C ARG A 155 -7.03 2.63 10.76
N LEU A 156 -6.36 1.48 10.71
CA LEU A 156 -6.97 0.21 11.07
C LEU A 156 -6.55 -0.11 12.49
N GLN A 157 -7.47 0.06 13.44
CA GLN A 157 -7.20 -0.23 14.83
C GLN A 157 -8.13 -1.30 15.35
N VAL A 158 -7.53 -2.42 15.73
CA VAL A 158 -8.20 -3.55 16.32
C VAL A 158 -7.92 -3.49 17.82
N ARG A 159 -8.95 -3.12 18.59
CA ARG A 159 -8.88 -3.16 20.04
C ARG A 159 -9.58 -4.38 20.59
N ALA A 160 -9.04 -4.91 21.68
CA ALA A 160 -9.67 -6.00 22.41
C ALA A 160 -11.00 -5.57 23.04
N ASP A 161 -11.30 -4.29 23.24
CA ASP A 161 -12.52 -3.84 23.94
C ASP A 161 -13.60 -3.26 23.01
N GLN A 162 -13.36 -3.25 21.69
CA GLN A 162 -14.29 -2.76 20.64
C GLN A 162 -15.23 -3.85 20.09
N PHE A 163 -15.51 -4.88 20.88
CA PHE A 163 -16.50 -5.91 20.55
C PHE A 163 -17.92 -5.35 20.69
N ASN A 164 -18.39 -4.61 19.68
CA ASN A 164 -19.74 -4.01 19.68
C ASN A 164 -20.87 -5.07 19.60
N LYS A 165 -20.55 -6.28 19.13
CA LYS A 165 -21.43 -7.47 19.11
C LYS A 165 -20.66 -8.69 19.61
N ALA A 166 -20.38 -8.73 20.91
CA ALA A 166 -19.93 -9.97 21.54
C ALA A 166 -21.10 -10.95 21.60
N SER A 167 -21.22 -11.86 20.62
CA SER A 167 -22.09 -13.01 20.79
C SER A 167 -21.39 -13.99 21.72
N LEU A 168 -21.83 -14.00 22.97
CA LEU A 168 -21.35 -14.92 23.98
C LEU A 168 -21.95 -16.29 23.68
N LYS A 169 -21.27 -17.06 22.82
CA LYS A 169 -21.64 -18.44 22.57
C LYS A 169 -21.09 -19.29 23.69
N LEU A 170 -22.00 -19.83 24.50
CA LEU A 170 -21.70 -20.95 25.40
C LEU A 170 -21.36 -22.16 24.53
N GLY A 171 -20.27 -22.86 24.84
CA GLY A 171 -19.89 -24.08 24.13
C GLY A 171 -20.91 -25.21 24.33
N ASP A 172 -20.95 -26.15 23.38
CA ASP A 172 -21.80 -27.33 23.47
C ASP A 172 -21.47 -28.11 24.74
N GLY A 173 -22.47 -28.27 25.63
CA GLY A 173 -22.29 -28.93 26.93
C GLY A 173 -21.93 -28.01 28.12
N ALA A 174 -21.92 -26.68 27.97
CA ALA A 174 -21.70 -25.74 29.08
C ALA A 174 -22.62 -26.01 30.30
N GLU A 175 -23.90 -26.33 30.05
CA GLU A 175 -24.87 -26.70 31.09
C GLU A 175 -24.43 -27.96 31.84
N LYS A 176 -24.04 -29.02 31.12
CA LYS A 176 -23.58 -30.28 31.69
C LYS A 176 -22.31 -30.09 32.51
N SER A 177 -21.35 -29.32 32.00
CA SER A 177 -20.08 -29.02 32.66
C SER A 177 -20.28 -28.18 33.93
N LEU A 178 -21.08 -27.11 33.87
CA LEU A 178 -21.39 -26.29 35.03
C LEU A 178 -22.17 -27.08 36.09
N ARG A 179 -23.16 -27.88 35.68
CA ARG A 179 -23.89 -28.79 36.58
C ARG A 179 -22.97 -29.77 37.28
N LYS A 180 -22.02 -30.39 36.55
CA LYS A 180 -21.02 -31.31 37.12
C LYS A 180 -20.10 -30.58 38.10
N ALA A 181 -19.66 -29.37 37.76
CA ALA A 181 -18.81 -28.56 38.63
C ALA A 181 -19.52 -28.16 39.94
N ILE A 182 -20.75 -27.67 39.86
CA ILE A 182 -21.56 -27.31 41.05
C ILE A 182 -21.84 -28.55 41.90
N ARG A 183 -22.28 -29.66 41.29
CA ARG A 183 -22.55 -30.93 42.01
C ARG A 183 -21.32 -31.44 42.75
N LYS A 184 -20.12 -31.25 42.20
CA LYS A 184 -18.85 -31.58 42.88
C LYS A 184 -18.57 -30.70 44.10
N GLN A 185 -19.06 -29.46 44.13
CA GLN A 185 -18.87 -28.57 45.29
C GLN A 185 -19.84 -28.88 46.43
N ILE A 186 -21.02 -29.43 46.11
CA ILE A 186 -22.00 -29.83 47.12
C ILE A 186 -21.45 -31.05 47.88
N PRO A 187 -21.41 -31.03 49.24
CA PRO A 187 -21.06 -32.18 50.08
C PRO A 187 -21.85 -33.43 49.68
N LYS A 188 -21.26 -34.62 49.75
CA LYS A 188 -21.88 -35.85 49.21
C LYS A 188 -23.25 -36.12 49.83
N GLU A 189 -23.37 -35.80 51.11
CA GLU A 189 -24.53 -35.96 51.99
C GLU A 189 -25.71 -35.13 51.47
N LEU A 190 -25.45 -33.89 51.03
CA LEU A 190 -26.48 -32.96 50.57
C LEU A 190 -26.90 -33.16 49.11
N ARG A 191 -26.16 -33.96 48.32
CA ARG A 191 -26.44 -34.13 46.88
C ARG A 191 -27.77 -34.79 46.58
N ARG A 192 -28.26 -35.65 47.49
CA ARG A 192 -29.55 -36.34 47.35
C ARG A 192 -30.74 -35.43 47.68
N LEU A 193 -30.52 -34.47 48.56
CA LEU A 193 -31.55 -33.52 49.02
C LEU A 193 -31.89 -32.43 47.99
N ILE A 194 -31.07 -32.27 46.93
CA ILE A 194 -31.29 -31.24 45.91
C ILE A 194 -31.91 -31.89 44.67
N PRO A 195 -33.20 -31.60 44.36
CA PRO A 195 -33.85 -32.13 43.18
C PRO A 195 -33.09 -31.77 41.90
N LYS A 196 -32.96 -32.74 40.99
CA LYS A 196 -32.26 -32.54 39.71
C LYS A 196 -32.83 -31.37 38.90
N LYS A 197 -34.15 -31.14 38.99
CA LYS A 197 -34.89 -30.05 38.33
C LYS A 197 -34.49 -28.68 38.88
N GLU A 198 -34.36 -28.54 40.20
CA GLU A 198 -33.93 -27.28 40.84
C GLU A 198 -32.47 -26.97 40.54
N LEU A 199 -31.59 -27.98 40.59
CA LEU A 199 -30.20 -27.81 40.17
C LEU A 199 -30.10 -27.35 38.70
N LEU A 200 -30.92 -27.91 37.82
CA LEU A 200 -30.97 -27.53 36.40
C LEU A 200 -31.43 -26.07 36.22
N LYS A 201 -32.49 -25.67 36.94
CA LYS A 201 -33.01 -24.29 36.93
C LYS A 201 -31.96 -23.30 37.42
N PHE A 202 -31.24 -23.66 38.49
CA PHE A 202 -30.12 -22.87 39.01
C PHE A 202 -28.96 -22.75 38.01
N VAL A 203 -28.58 -23.86 37.36
CA VAL A 203 -27.53 -23.87 36.33
C VAL A 203 -27.91 -22.96 35.16
N LYS A 204 -29.16 -23.04 34.66
CA LYS A 204 -29.65 -22.16 33.58
C LYS A 204 -29.63 -20.68 33.99
N ARG A 205 -30.07 -20.35 35.21
CA ARG A 205 -29.98 -18.98 35.75
C ARG A 205 -28.54 -18.50 35.88
N SER A 206 -27.64 -19.36 36.35
CA SER A 206 -26.22 -19.06 36.48
C SER A 206 -25.56 -18.83 35.11
N LEU A 207 -25.88 -19.64 34.10
CA LEU A 207 -25.40 -19.43 32.73
C LEU A 207 -25.89 -18.12 32.14
N LYS A 208 -27.17 -17.77 32.38
CA LYS A 208 -27.71 -16.47 31.99
C LYS A 208 -26.95 -15.33 32.68
N MET A 209 -26.74 -15.42 33.99
CA MET A 209 -25.95 -14.42 34.75
C MET A 209 -24.50 -14.32 34.26
N ILE A 210 -23.84 -15.44 33.96
CA ILE A 210 -22.48 -15.45 33.38
C ILE A 210 -22.48 -14.79 32.00
N SER A 211 -23.54 -14.98 31.21
CA SER A 211 -23.69 -14.32 29.91
C SER A 211 -23.89 -12.81 30.07
N ASP A 212 -24.81 -12.40 30.93
CA ASP A 212 -25.25 -11.01 31.08
C ASP A 212 -24.20 -10.18 31.84
N ASP A 213 -23.70 -10.68 32.97
CA ASP A 213 -22.75 -9.96 33.85
C ASP A 213 -21.28 -10.28 33.55
N GLY A 214 -21.01 -11.45 32.95
CA GLY A 214 -19.64 -11.85 32.66
C GLY A 214 -18.98 -10.96 31.60
N TYR A 215 -19.73 -10.53 30.58
CA TYR A 215 -19.16 -9.69 29.51
C TYR A 215 -18.66 -8.32 30.02
N PRO A 216 -19.41 -7.52 30.81
CA PRO A 216 -18.89 -6.29 31.41
C PRO A 216 -17.60 -6.49 32.21
N ILE A 217 -17.53 -7.56 33.01
CA ILE A 217 -16.37 -7.91 33.83
C ILE A 217 -15.17 -8.27 32.96
N ILE A 218 -15.38 -9.13 31.97
CA ILE A 218 -14.38 -9.52 30.98
C ILE A 218 -13.87 -8.28 30.23
N ARG A 219 -14.79 -7.43 29.77
CA ARG A 219 -14.45 -6.22 29.02
C ARG A 219 -13.58 -5.29 29.86
N LYS A 220 -13.97 -5.02 31.10
CA LYS A 220 -13.26 -4.12 32.02
C LYS A 220 -11.90 -4.65 32.43
N ASN A 221 -11.82 -5.93 32.82
CA ASN A 221 -10.64 -6.47 33.52
C ASN A 221 -9.71 -7.30 32.63
N ILE A 222 -10.18 -7.79 31.49
CA ILE A 222 -9.37 -8.62 30.58
C ILE A 222 -9.15 -7.88 29.28
N LEU A 223 -10.21 -7.42 28.62
CA LEU A 223 -10.11 -6.89 27.26
C LEU A 223 -9.59 -5.46 27.20
N LYS A 224 -10.07 -4.55 28.06
CA LYS A 224 -9.62 -3.16 28.09
C LYS A 224 -8.13 -3.04 28.42
N PRO A 225 -7.55 -3.80 29.38
CA PRO A 225 -6.12 -3.80 29.64
C PRO A 225 -5.27 -4.35 28.49
N LEU A 226 -5.79 -5.29 27.69
CA LEU A 226 -5.11 -5.74 26.47
C LEU A 226 -4.99 -4.62 25.42
N GLY A 227 -5.87 -3.61 25.49
CA GLY A 227 -5.81 -2.41 24.69
C GLY A 227 -5.84 -2.69 23.19
N THR A 228 -4.84 -2.18 22.47
CA THR A 228 -4.78 -2.26 21.00
C THR A 228 -3.97 -3.47 20.56
N LEU A 229 -4.66 -4.46 19.98
CA LEU A 229 -4.06 -5.69 19.49
C LEU A 229 -3.39 -5.53 18.13
N ALA A 230 -3.91 -4.65 17.28
CA ALA A 230 -3.26 -4.26 16.04
C ALA A 230 -3.59 -2.80 15.71
N LYS A 231 -2.61 -2.04 15.26
CA LYS A 231 -2.77 -0.66 14.78
C LYS A 231 -1.94 -0.45 13.52
N LEU A 232 -2.56 -0.54 12.37
CA LEU A 232 -1.97 -0.01 11.16
C LEU A 232 -2.35 1.48 11.07
N GLU A 233 -1.33 2.33 11.03
CA GLU A 233 -1.47 3.74 10.70
C GLU A 233 -0.70 3.99 9.41
N TRP A 234 -1.36 4.56 8.42
CA TRP A 234 -0.73 4.90 7.16
C TRP A 234 -1.08 6.35 6.82
N SER A 235 -0.05 7.19 6.74
CA SER A 235 -0.18 8.53 6.19
C SER A 235 -0.49 8.43 4.71
N LEU A 236 -1.65 8.93 4.32
CA LEU A 236 -2.05 9.00 2.93
C LEU A 236 -1.26 10.13 2.25
N PRO A 237 -0.83 9.92 1.01
CA PRO A 237 -0.26 10.99 0.22
C PRO A 237 -1.31 12.09 0.00
N ASP A 238 -0.83 13.30 -0.31
CA ASP A 238 -1.69 14.47 -0.53
C ASP A 238 -2.36 14.44 -1.91
N TYR A 239 -3.13 13.36 -2.17
CA TYR A 239 -3.98 13.16 -3.34
C TYR A 239 -5.43 13.01 -2.88
N PRO A 240 -6.42 13.37 -3.72
CA PRO A 240 -7.83 13.20 -3.37
C PRO A 240 -8.21 11.72 -3.35
N VAL A 241 -8.70 11.25 -2.20
CA VAL A 241 -9.09 9.85 -1.97
C VAL A 241 -10.61 9.71 -2.02
N ALA A 242 -11.07 8.94 -3.00
CA ALA A 242 -12.49 8.65 -3.22
C ALA A 242 -13.00 7.60 -2.23
N ARG A 243 -12.30 6.47 -2.17
CA ARG A 243 -12.75 5.26 -1.46
C ARG A 243 -11.58 4.43 -0.99
N MET A 244 -11.82 3.67 0.08
CA MET A 244 -10.93 2.63 0.57
C MET A 244 -11.68 1.34 0.85
N ALA A 245 -10.99 0.20 0.76
CA ALA A 245 -11.53 -1.09 1.14
C ALA A 245 -10.45 -1.98 1.73
N LEU A 246 -10.79 -2.69 2.80
CA LEU A 246 -9.99 -3.78 3.34
C LEU A 246 -10.65 -5.10 2.92
N LYS A 247 -9.88 -5.97 2.27
CA LYS A 247 -10.25 -7.36 2.00
C LYS A 247 -9.27 -8.27 2.71
N VAL A 248 -9.79 -9.15 3.56
CA VAL A 248 -8.98 -10.10 4.32
C VAL A 248 -9.17 -11.50 3.74
N SER A 249 -8.08 -12.21 3.45
CA SER A 249 -8.08 -13.60 3.02
C SER A 249 -7.12 -14.46 3.86
N LYS A 250 -7.12 -15.78 3.63
CA LYS A 250 -6.24 -16.70 4.38
C LYS A 250 -4.77 -16.40 4.12
N GLU A 251 -4.48 -15.86 2.93
CA GLU A 251 -3.14 -15.57 2.43
C GLU A 251 -2.68 -14.17 2.82
N ALA A 252 -3.55 -13.16 2.66
CA ALA A 252 -3.15 -11.76 2.85
C ALA A 252 -4.29 -10.82 3.26
N TRP A 253 -3.89 -9.69 3.83
CA TRP A 253 -4.71 -8.52 4.06
C TRP A 253 -4.44 -7.53 2.93
N ARG A 254 -5.48 -7.16 2.18
CA ARG A 254 -5.39 -6.25 1.05
C ARG A 254 -6.13 -4.97 1.35
N ILE A 255 -5.41 -3.86 1.35
CA ILE A 255 -5.96 -2.52 1.53
C ILE A 255 -5.90 -1.82 0.19
N GLY A 256 -7.06 -1.68 -0.45
CA GLY A 256 -7.22 -0.94 -1.70
C GLY A 256 -7.56 0.53 -1.45
N LEU A 257 -6.96 1.40 -2.24
CA LEU A 257 -7.20 2.84 -2.26
C LEU A 257 -7.64 3.25 -3.68
N TRP A 258 -8.75 3.98 -3.76
CA TRP A 258 -9.25 4.60 -4.99
C TRP A 258 -9.17 6.11 -4.82
N THR A 259 -8.71 6.80 -5.87
CA THR A 259 -8.58 8.26 -5.91
C THR A 259 -9.59 8.89 -6.85
N ASP A 260 -9.92 10.16 -6.63
CA ASP A 260 -10.75 10.95 -7.56
C ASP A 260 -9.98 11.34 -8.85
N ILE A 261 -8.66 11.14 -8.86
CA ILE A 261 -7.82 11.30 -10.05
C ILE A 261 -8.25 10.27 -11.10
N LYS A 262 -8.77 10.75 -12.23
CA LYS A 262 -9.24 9.92 -13.35
C LYS A 262 -8.08 9.19 -14.01
N ALA A 263 -7.98 7.89 -13.76
CA ALA A 263 -7.01 6.99 -14.37
C ALA A 263 -7.46 5.54 -14.22
N ASP A 264 -6.93 4.66 -15.07
CA ASP A 264 -7.15 3.22 -14.93
C ASP A 264 -6.66 2.70 -13.58
N GLY A 265 -7.54 1.97 -12.88
CA GLY A 265 -7.20 1.23 -11.68
C GLY A 265 -6.39 -0.05 -11.95
N LEU A 266 -5.95 -0.70 -10.88
CA LEU A 266 -5.31 -2.02 -10.94
C LEU A 266 -6.29 -3.05 -11.51
N GLY A 267 -5.91 -3.79 -12.56
CA GLY A 267 -6.74 -4.88 -13.07
C GLY A 267 -6.83 -6.06 -12.09
N ALA A 268 -7.88 -6.88 -12.19
CA ALA A 268 -8.07 -8.02 -11.29
C ALA A 268 -6.89 -9.02 -11.27
N LYS A 269 -6.20 -9.19 -12.40
CA LYS A 269 -4.98 -10.02 -12.50
C LYS A 269 -3.81 -9.48 -11.68
N ALA A 270 -3.74 -8.18 -11.41
CA ALA A 270 -2.73 -7.63 -10.49
C ALA A 270 -2.92 -8.18 -9.05
N MET A 271 -4.13 -8.60 -8.69
CA MET A 271 -4.44 -9.23 -7.41
C MET A 271 -4.02 -10.71 -7.33
N SER A 272 -3.74 -11.37 -8.46
CA SER A 272 -3.40 -12.80 -8.52
C SER A 272 -1.96 -13.09 -8.98
N SER A 273 -1.31 -12.21 -9.73
CA SER A 273 -0.08 -12.53 -10.48
C SER A 273 1.21 -11.90 -9.94
N GLY A 274 1.25 -11.50 -8.67
CA GLY A 274 2.35 -10.70 -8.12
C GLY A 274 3.23 -11.43 -7.12
N LEU A 275 3.58 -12.69 -7.36
CA LEU A 275 4.61 -13.39 -6.59
C LEU A 275 5.97 -12.78 -6.91
N ALA A 276 6.31 -11.65 -6.27
CA ALA A 276 7.69 -11.48 -5.85
C ALA A 276 7.95 -12.64 -4.89
N LYS A 277 8.47 -13.77 -5.42
CA LYS A 277 8.71 -15.01 -4.67
C LYS A 277 9.56 -14.75 -3.40
N ASN A 278 10.26 -13.61 -3.36
CA ASN A 278 11.17 -13.22 -2.29
C ASN A 278 10.71 -12.00 -1.46
N SER A 279 9.48 -11.50 -1.59
CA SER A 279 9.00 -10.41 -0.73
C SER A 279 8.63 -10.97 0.64
N VAL A 280 9.48 -10.75 1.63
CA VAL A 280 9.24 -11.16 3.00
C VAL A 280 8.50 -10.04 3.72
N GLY A 281 7.18 -10.17 3.94
CA GLY A 281 6.42 -9.18 4.69
C GLY A 281 5.17 -8.66 3.99
N ALA A 282 5.35 -7.62 3.18
CA ALA A 282 4.27 -6.92 2.48
C ALA A 282 4.67 -6.48 1.06
N ARG A 283 3.66 -6.14 0.25
CA ARG A 283 3.81 -5.63 -1.12
C ARG A 283 2.91 -4.42 -1.33
N LEU A 284 3.41 -3.40 -2.00
CA LEU A 284 2.63 -2.26 -2.44
C LEU A 284 2.52 -2.28 -3.97
N TYR A 285 1.30 -2.29 -4.47
CA TYR A 285 0.98 -2.19 -5.89
C TYR A 285 0.46 -0.79 -6.20
N ILE A 286 0.97 -0.17 -7.26
CA ILE A 286 0.55 1.15 -7.73
C ILE A 286 0.22 1.04 -9.22
N SER A 287 -0.99 1.43 -9.61
CA SER A 287 -1.39 1.47 -11.02
C SER A 287 -0.50 2.42 -11.80
N ALA A 288 0.10 1.96 -12.90
CA ALA A 288 1.00 2.77 -13.69
C ALA A 288 0.28 3.89 -14.47
N PRO A 289 -0.92 3.67 -15.05
CA PRO A 289 -1.78 4.76 -15.54
C PRO A 289 -2.07 5.83 -14.48
N TRP A 290 -2.28 5.42 -13.24
CA TRP A 290 -2.47 6.36 -12.14
C TRP A 290 -1.23 7.21 -11.85
N ILE A 291 0.00 6.68 -12.01
CA ILE A 291 1.24 7.45 -11.82
C ILE A 291 1.27 8.65 -12.79
N ALA A 292 0.94 8.46 -14.06
CA ALA A 292 0.90 9.55 -15.04
C ALA A 292 -0.19 10.58 -14.70
N ALA A 293 -1.38 10.12 -14.34
CA ALA A 293 -2.48 11.01 -13.96
C ALA A 293 -2.20 11.79 -12.67
N ALA A 294 -1.53 11.17 -11.68
CA ALA A 294 -1.08 11.83 -10.47
C ALA A 294 -0.04 12.92 -10.78
N GLY A 295 0.85 12.69 -11.75
CA GLY A 295 1.76 13.72 -12.28
C GLY A 295 1.00 14.92 -12.87
N ASN A 296 -0.01 14.67 -13.70
CA ASN A 296 -0.85 15.74 -14.26
C ASN A 296 -1.62 16.50 -13.18
N TRP A 297 -2.14 15.80 -12.18
CA TRP A 297 -2.80 16.43 -11.05
C TRP A 297 -1.84 17.29 -10.22
N ALA A 298 -0.60 16.83 -10.01
CA ALA A 298 0.44 17.62 -9.36
C ALA A 298 0.78 18.88 -10.18
N MET A 299 0.83 18.75 -11.51
CA MET A 299 1.01 19.89 -12.43
C MET A 299 -0.14 20.89 -12.36
N SER A 300 -1.40 20.42 -12.33
CA SER A 300 -2.58 21.29 -12.27
C SER A 300 -2.74 22.00 -10.92
N THR A 301 -2.20 21.42 -9.85
CA THR A 301 -2.25 21.98 -8.50
C THR A 301 -0.98 22.76 -8.13
N GLY A 302 -0.07 23.00 -9.08
CA GLY A 302 1.16 23.75 -8.87
C GLY A 302 2.23 23.03 -8.03
N LYS A 303 2.03 21.76 -7.67
CA LYS A 303 3.01 20.93 -6.95
C LYS A 303 4.16 20.45 -7.85
N MET A 304 3.95 20.51 -9.16
CA MET A 304 4.94 20.24 -10.19
C MET A 304 4.83 21.31 -11.28
N PRO A 305 5.93 21.74 -11.91
CA PRO A 305 5.86 22.65 -13.04
C PRO A 305 5.04 22.04 -14.19
N SER A 306 4.04 22.78 -14.65
CA SER A 306 3.23 22.43 -15.83
C SER A 306 3.67 23.19 -17.09
N ARG A 307 4.51 24.21 -16.92
CA ARG A 307 4.99 25.12 -17.95
C ARG A 307 6.50 25.26 -17.91
N PHE A 308 7.07 25.40 -19.09
CA PHE A 308 8.50 25.47 -19.32
C PHE A 308 8.80 26.57 -20.35
N ASN A 309 9.90 27.28 -20.16
CA ASN A 309 10.37 28.25 -21.15
C ASN A 309 11.01 27.53 -22.34
N ARG A 310 11.53 28.32 -23.28
CA ARG A 310 12.22 27.82 -24.47
C ARG A 310 13.49 27.04 -24.17
N LYS A 311 14.07 27.15 -22.98
CA LYS A 311 15.24 26.35 -22.57
C LYS A 311 14.83 25.04 -21.88
N GLY A 312 13.52 24.80 -21.69
CA GLY A 312 13.02 23.66 -20.93
C GLY A 312 13.09 23.86 -19.41
N GLU A 313 13.36 25.08 -18.95
CA GLU A 313 13.37 25.41 -17.53
C GLU A 313 11.94 25.67 -17.06
N PRO A 314 11.58 25.23 -15.84
CA PRO A 314 10.26 25.49 -15.28
C PRO A 314 10.05 27.00 -15.09
N LYS A 315 9.03 27.55 -15.74
CA LYS A 315 8.64 28.97 -15.66
C LYS A 315 7.12 29.08 -15.65
N ALA A 316 6.56 29.89 -14.74
CA ALA A 316 5.11 30.02 -14.56
C ALA A 316 4.42 30.54 -15.85
N ASP A 317 5.08 31.46 -16.55
CA ASP A 317 4.71 32.05 -17.83
C ASP A 317 5.31 31.29 -19.04
N GLY A 318 5.94 30.13 -18.81
CA GLY A 318 6.59 29.35 -19.84
C GLY A 318 5.66 29.06 -21.04
N VAL A 319 6.23 29.18 -22.24
CA VAL A 319 5.53 29.03 -23.52
C VAL A 319 5.13 27.58 -23.83
N ALA A 320 5.83 26.60 -23.25
CA ALA A 320 5.56 25.19 -23.46
C ALA A 320 4.81 24.59 -22.26
N LYS A 321 3.69 23.94 -22.51
CA LYS A 321 2.90 23.18 -21.54
C LYS A 321 3.26 21.70 -21.59
N ALA A 322 3.26 21.03 -20.44
CA ALA A 322 3.48 19.59 -20.35
C ALA A 322 2.24 18.83 -19.85
N THR A 323 2.10 17.59 -20.30
CA THR A 323 1.19 16.59 -19.69
C THR A 323 1.77 15.19 -19.89
N MET A 324 1.30 14.23 -19.10
CA MET A 324 1.76 12.85 -19.08
C MET A 324 0.61 11.90 -19.42
N THR A 325 0.88 10.85 -20.20
CA THR A 325 -0.05 9.72 -20.37
C THR A 325 0.68 8.40 -20.19
N TRP A 326 -0.06 7.33 -19.89
CA TRP A 326 0.49 5.99 -19.81
C TRP A 326 -0.13 5.11 -20.88
N LYS A 327 0.69 4.43 -21.68
CA LYS A 327 0.26 3.46 -22.68
C LYS A 327 0.68 2.07 -22.26
N SER A 328 -0.29 1.25 -21.88
CA SER A 328 -0.09 -0.18 -21.62
C SER A 328 -0.30 -1.01 -22.89
N GLY A 329 0.50 -2.04 -23.13
CA GLY A 329 0.28 -3.00 -24.22
C GLY A 329 1.49 -3.87 -24.52
N LYS A 330 1.29 -5.07 -25.06
CA LYS A 330 2.41 -6.01 -25.33
C LYS A 330 3.47 -5.38 -26.23
N LYS A 331 3.06 -4.63 -27.25
CA LYS A 331 3.92 -3.97 -28.25
C LYS A 331 4.46 -2.59 -27.80
N VAL A 332 4.10 -2.10 -26.61
CA VAL A 332 4.56 -0.78 -26.14
C VAL A 332 5.91 -0.90 -25.44
N LYS A 333 6.97 -0.33 -26.04
CA LYS A 333 8.34 -0.33 -25.47
C LYS A 333 8.57 0.75 -24.41
N ARG A 334 7.96 1.94 -24.58
CA ARG A 334 8.11 3.11 -23.69
C ARG A 334 6.75 3.53 -23.17
N PRO A 335 6.29 2.99 -22.04
CA PRO A 335 4.89 3.11 -21.64
C PRO A 335 4.51 4.51 -21.17
N LEU A 336 5.42 5.23 -20.51
CA LEU A 336 5.18 6.62 -20.11
C LEU A 336 5.35 7.53 -21.33
N LYS A 337 4.38 8.40 -21.60
CA LYS A 337 4.45 9.42 -22.64
C LYS A 337 4.43 10.79 -21.99
N VAL A 338 5.41 11.62 -22.31
CA VAL A 338 5.42 13.04 -21.97
C VAL A 338 5.07 13.81 -23.24
N HIS A 339 4.06 14.65 -23.13
CA HIS A 339 3.55 15.49 -24.20
C HIS A 339 3.92 16.92 -23.88
N LEU A 340 4.52 17.60 -24.86
CA LEU A 340 4.87 19.01 -24.79
C LEU A 340 4.09 19.73 -25.88
N PHE A 341 3.52 20.88 -25.52
CA PHE A 341 2.82 21.74 -26.45
C PHE A 341 3.22 23.19 -26.23
N ALA A 342 3.82 23.80 -27.25
CA ALA A 342 3.99 25.24 -27.35
C ALA A 342 2.97 25.75 -28.37
N GLY A 343 2.04 26.58 -27.91
CA GLY A 343 1.07 27.24 -28.79
C GLY A 343 1.58 28.62 -29.23
N ALA A 344 0.90 29.21 -30.21
CA ALA A 344 1.06 30.62 -30.56
C ALA A 344 0.97 31.48 -29.28
N GLY A 345 1.96 32.34 -29.06
CA GLY A 345 2.03 33.19 -27.88
C GLY A 345 0.85 34.16 -27.83
N VAL A 346 0.41 34.52 -26.62
CA VAL A 346 -0.52 35.64 -26.41
C VAL A 346 0.36 36.87 -26.12
N GLY A 347 0.50 37.79 -27.08
CA GLY A 347 1.33 38.99 -26.95
C GLY A 347 2.05 39.42 -28.22
N VAL A 348 2.75 40.56 -28.17
CA VAL A 348 3.31 41.36 -29.29
C VAL A 348 4.36 40.61 -30.15
N GLN A 349 4.83 39.43 -29.74
CA GLN A 349 5.67 38.56 -30.58
C GLN A 349 4.83 37.62 -31.47
N LYS A 350 3.91 38.21 -32.23
CA LYS A 350 3.07 37.55 -33.25
C LYS A 350 3.89 36.97 -34.42
N SER A 351 5.13 37.41 -34.59
CA SER A 351 5.98 37.09 -35.73
C SER A 351 6.60 35.68 -35.71
N LEU A 352 6.63 35.01 -34.55
CA LEU A 352 7.21 33.68 -34.39
C LEU A 352 6.14 32.64 -34.03
N ASP A 353 5.06 32.59 -34.81
CA ASP A 353 3.85 31.76 -34.65
C ASP A 353 4.16 30.24 -34.66
N MET A 354 4.90 29.78 -33.65
CA MET A 354 5.44 28.43 -33.56
C MET A 354 4.51 27.57 -32.73
N CYS A 355 3.57 26.92 -33.41
CA CYS A 355 2.81 25.82 -32.85
C CYS A 355 3.62 24.51 -32.96
N LEU A 356 4.03 23.96 -31.81
CA LEU A 356 4.76 22.70 -31.71
C LEU A 356 4.04 21.77 -30.73
N TYR A 357 3.78 20.55 -31.18
CA TYR A 357 3.47 19.42 -30.33
C TYR A 357 4.60 18.39 -30.44
N ALA A 358 5.13 17.96 -29.31
CA ALA A 358 6.12 16.89 -29.22
C ALA A 358 5.65 15.83 -28.23
N ARG A 359 5.93 14.55 -28.54
CA ARG A 359 5.71 13.44 -27.62
C ARG A 359 6.99 12.65 -27.45
N ALA A 360 7.49 12.60 -26.23
CA ALA A 360 8.57 11.71 -25.83
C ALA A 360 7.99 10.44 -25.19
N GLY A 361 8.44 9.27 -25.65
CA GLY A 361 8.24 8.03 -24.93
C GLY A 361 9.35 7.83 -23.92
N ILE A 362 9.02 7.41 -22.71
CA ILE A 362 9.95 7.19 -21.60
C ILE A 362 9.79 5.75 -21.10
N ASN A 363 10.93 5.10 -20.84
CA ASN A 363 11.00 3.85 -20.09
C ASN A 363 11.56 4.14 -18.69
N PRO A 364 10.73 4.14 -17.64
CA PRO A 364 11.22 4.33 -16.27
C PRO A 364 11.89 3.04 -15.78
N ASP A 365 13.06 3.17 -15.16
CA ASP A 365 13.74 2.15 -14.39
C ASP A 365 13.67 2.53 -12.91
N LEU A 366 13.09 1.65 -12.09
CA LEU A 366 12.90 1.87 -10.66
C LEU A 366 13.85 0.94 -9.91
N LYS A 367 14.62 1.49 -8.97
CA LYS A 367 15.52 0.72 -8.10
C LYS A 367 15.43 1.21 -6.66
N ILE A 368 15.57 0.31 -5.68
CA ILE A 368 15.76 0.72 -4.28
C ILE A 368 17.25 0.76 -3.99
N VAL A 369 17.77 1.91 -3.57
CA VAL A 369 19.17 2.10 -3.19
C VAL A 369 19.20 2.75 -1.81
N SER A 370 19.83 2.08 -0.84
CA SER A 370 19.91 2.54 0.57
C SER A 370 18.53 2.90 1.16
N GLY A 371 17.51 2.08 0.89
CA GLY A 371 16.14 2.29 1.37
C GLY A 371 15.39 3.44 0.69
N LYS A 372 15.94 4.04 -0.37
CA LYS A 372 15.31 5.10 -1.16
C LYS A 372 14.98 4.58 -2.56
N LEU A 373 13.85 4.97 -3.12
CA LEU A 373 13.51 4.74 -4.51
C LEU A 373 14.33 5.67 -5.40
N LYS A 374 15.27 5.10 -6.14
CA LYS A 374 15.94 5.73 -7.27
C LYS A 374 15.09 5.49 -8.52
N VAL A 375 14.71 6.57 -9.17
CA VAL A 375 14.05 6.54 -10.48
C VAL A 375 15.08 6.96 -11.51
N ASN A 376 15.35 6.09 -12.47
CA ASN A 376 16.06 6.43 -13.69
C ASN A 376 15.03 6.44 -14.83
N ALA A 377 15.24 7.26 -15.84
CA ALA A 377 14.33 7.28 -16.99
C ALA A 377 15.14 7.47 -18.27
N GLN A 378 14.88 6.61 -19.26
CA GLN A 378 15.43 6.77 -20.60
C GLN A 378 14.29 7.12 -21.58
N GLY A 379 14.38 8.30 -22.17
CA GLY A 379 13.40 8.86 -23.09
C GLY A 379 13.87 8.85 -24.54
N LYS A 380 12.92 8.84 -25.48
CA LYS A 380 13.16 9.12 -26.90
C LYS A 380 11.97 9.89 -27.45
N LEU A 381 12.23 10.87 -28.31
CA LEU A 381 11.17 11.59 -29.02
C LEU A 381 10.52 10.66 -30.05
N GLU A 382 9.20 10.51 -29.99
CA GLU A 382 8.43 9.55 -30.80
C GLU A 382 7.52 10.22 -31.82
N LYS A 383 7.10 11.46 -31.57
CA LYS A 383 6.19 12.18 -32.46
C LYS A 383 6.45 13.67 -32.34
N VAL A 384 6.47 14.36 -33.49
CA VAL A 384 6.50 15.81 -33.59
C VAL A 384 5.48 16.26 -34.61
N GLU A 385 4.62 17.19 -34.22
CA GLU A 385 3.69 17.89 -35.09
C GLU A 385 3.96 19.39 -34.98
N GLY A 386 3.98 20.07 -36.11
CA GLY A 386 4.31 21.48 -36.22
C GLY A 386 4.46 21.83 -37.70
N ASN A 387 4.84 23.07 -37.98
CA ASN A 387 5.14 23.49 -39.35
C ASN A 387 6.30 22.67 -39.96
N LYS A 388 6.46 22.72 -41.29
CA LYS A 388 7.48 21.93 -42.02
C LYS A 388 8.90 22.18 -41.50
N PHE A 389 9.20 23.43 -41.12
CA PHE A 389 10.49 23.85 -40.59
C PHE A 389 10.83 23.15 -39.27
N VAL A 390 9.91 23.16 -38.30
CA VAL A 390 10.09 22.47 -37.01
C VAL A 390 10.32 20.98 -37.20
N LYS A 391 9.57 20.33 -38.11
CA LYS A 391 9.80 18.90 -38.42
C LYS A 391 11.19 18.66 -39.02
N ARG A 392 11.63 19.52 -39.94
CA ARG A 392 12.96 19.41 -40.59
C ARG A 392 14.09 19.65 -39.59
N ALA A 393 13.96 20.66 -38.73
CA ALA A 393 14.95 20.97 -37.69
C ALA A 393 15.10 19.84 -36.65
N VAL A 394 14.00 19.23 -36.20
CA VAL A 394 14.06 18.05 -35.31
C VAL A 394 14.71 16.83 -35.99
N ASN A 395 14.46 16.65 -37.29
CA ASN A 395 15.08 15.55 -38.05
C ASN A 395 16.59 15.79 -38.25
N LEU A 396 16.99 16.99 -38.66
CA LEU A 396 18.38 17.36 -38.95
C LEU A 396 19.26 17.34 -37.70
N SER A 397 18.75 17.88 -36.59
CA SER A 397 19.45 17.89 -35.30
C SER A 397 19.68 16.51 -34.69
N GLY A 398 19.04 15.45 -35.23
CA GLY A 398 19.11 14.10 -34.66
C GLY A 398 18.52 13.99 -33.26
N ILE A 399 17.85 15.04 -32.76
CA ILE A 399 17.18 15.11 -31.46
C ILE A 399 16.19 13.95 -31.31
N GLY A 400 15.50 13.62 -32.41
CA GLY A 400 14.61 12.47 -32.51
C GLY A 400 15.27 11.12 -32.18
N LYS A 401 16.58 11.03 -32.37
CA LYS A 401 17.38 9.80 -32.23
C LYS A 401 18.11 9.73 -30.87
N ARG A 402 18.30 10.85 -30.17
CA ARG A 402 19.03 10.92 -28.88
C ARG A 402 18.19 10.40 -27.71
N THR A 403 18.86 9.75 -26.75
CA THR A 403 18.24 9.28 -25.50
C THR A 403 18.27 10.41 -24.46
N LEU A 404 17.15 10.63 -23.78
CA LEU A 404 17.05 11.58 -22.66
C LEU A 404 17.17 10.82 -21.34
N GLU A 405 18.14 11.17 -20.50
CA GLU A 405 18.37 10.49 -19.21
C GLU A 405 18.01 11.39 -18.02
N TRP A 406 17.39 10.80 -17.00
CA TRP A 406 17.01 11.50 -15.76
C TRP A 406 17.13 10.59 -14.55
N HIS A 407 17.52 11.18 -13.41
CA HIS A 407 17.68 10.47 -12.12
C HIS A 407 17.03 11.25 -10.97
N HIS A 408 16.28 10.56 -10.11
CA HIS A 408 15.71 11.15 -8.89
C HIS A 408 15.69 10.16 -7.73
N LYS A 409 15.80 10.65 -6.49
CA LYS A 409 15.70 9.86 -5.26
C LYS A 409 14.47 10.28 -4.46
N ALA A 410 13.60 9.33 -4.13
CA ALA A 410 12.47 9.51 -3.22
C ALA A 410 12.59 8.56 -2.03
N SER A 411 12.20 8.99 -0.84
CA SER A 411 12.17 8.16 0.37
C SER A 411 10.73 8.00 0.84
N ALA A 412 10.40 6.82 1.38
CA ALA A 412 9.14 6.64 2.08
C ALA A 412 9.40 6.30 3.56
N PRO A 413 8.97 7.16 4.49
CA PRO A 413 8.77 6.75 5.86
C PRO A 413 7.31 6.31 6.04
N SER A 414 7.11 5.06 6.44
CA SER A 414 5.85 4.62 7.04
C SER A 414 6.14 3.57 8.10
N SER A 415 5.30 3.51 9.13
CA SER A 415 5.46 2.57 10.25
C SER A 415 4.14 1.92 10.58
N MET A 416 4.14 0.60 10.74
CA MET A 416 2.99 -0.18 11.18
C MET A 416 3.16 -0.56 12.66
N ARG A 417 2.08 -0.76 13.43
CA ARG A 417 2.15 -1.34 14.78
C ARG A 417 1.27 -2.58 14.87
N VAL A 418 1.81 -3.73 15.26
CA VAL A 418 1.03 -4.97 15.44
C VAL A 418 1.38 -5.59 16.79
N GLY A 419 0.36 -5.88 17.60
CA GLY A 419 0.50 -6.35 18.97
C GLY A 419 1.39 -5.43 19.81
N GLY A 420 1.13 -4.13 19.76
CA GLY A 420 1.93 -3.12 20.48
C GLY A 420 3.35 -2.86 19.94
N SER A 421 3.90 -3.70 19.07
CA SER A 421 5.25 -3.55 18.53
C SER A 421 5.27 -2.72 17.24
N LYS A 422 6.19 -1.75 17.13
CA LYS A 422 6.44 -0.99 15.89
C LYS A 422 7.16 -1.87 14.88
N MET A 423 6.63 -1.92 13.66
CA MET A 423 7.20 -2.56 12.48
C MET A 423 7.69 -1.45 11.54
N PRO A 424 9.01 -1.31 11.33
CA PRO A 424 9.50 -0.43 10.29
C PRO A 424 9.08 -0.99 8.93
N LEU A 425 8.57 -0.14 8.04
CA LEU A 425 8.28 -0.52 6.66
C LEU A 425 9.51 -0.13 5.83
N LYS A 426 10.37 -1.10 5.53
CA LYS A 426 11.58 -0.88 4.71
C LYS A 426 11.32 -1.35 3.29
N TRP A 427 11.49 -0.46 2.32
CA TRP A 427 11.45 -0.84 0.90
C TRP A 427 12.67 -1.70 0.60
N ILE A 428 12.44 -2.89 0.03
CA ILE A 428 13.51 -3.86 -0.27
C ILE A 428 13.81 -3.96 -1.76
N ASN A 429 12.76 -3.97 -2.58
CA ASN A 429 12.88 -4.02 -4.03
C ASN A 429 11.69 -3.30 -4.66
N VAL A 430 11.86 -2.94 -5.91
CA VAL A 430 10.80 -2.36 -6.73
C VAL A 430 10.92 -2.96 -8.13
N ALA A 431 9.78 -3.23 -8.74
CA ALA A 431 9.68 -3.66 -10.11
C ALA A 431 8.57 -2.87 -10.78
N LEU A 432 8.84 -2.34 -11.96
CA LEU A 432 7.83 -1.71 -12.81
C LEU A 432 7.51 -2.68 -13.94
N ASN A 433 6.22 -2.98 -14.11
CA ASN A 433 5.74 -3.65 -15.31
C ASN A 433 4.82 -2.73 -16.10
N LYS A 434 4.23 -3.25 -17.19
CA LYS A 434 3.42 -2.49 -18.13
C LYS A 434 2.15 -1.87 -17.51
N ASN A 435 1.68 -2.41 -16.39
CA ASN A 435 0.40 -2.07 -15.78
C ASN A 435 0.53 -1.50 -14.36
N TYR A 436 1.58 -1.85 -13.62
CA TYR A 436 1.75 -1.44 -12.23
C TYR A 436 3.21 -1.47 -11.79
N ALA A 437 3.52 -0.64 -10.80
CA ALA A 437 4.73 -0.76 -9.98
C ALA A 437 4.43 -1.65 -8.76
N VAL A 438 5.36 -2.55 -8.43
CA VAL A 438 5.33 -3.37 -7.21
C VAL A 438 6.53 -3.01 -6.37
N VAL A 439 6.29 -2.65 -5.10
CA VAL A 439 7.33 -2.43 -4.11
C VAL A 439 7.25 -3.52 -3.06
N GLY A 440 8.32 -4.28 -2.87
CA GLY A 440 8.44 -5.20 -1.74
C GLY A 440 8.77 -4.44 -0.46
N ILE A 441 8.15 -4.82 0.65
CA ILE A 441 8.30 -4.17 1.94
C ILE A 441 8.65 -5.21 3.00
N ASP A 442 9.80 -5.03 3.65
CA ASP A 442 10.16 -5.75 4.86
C ASP A 442 9.47 -5.09 6.07
N LEU A 443 8.94 -5.94 6.95
CA LEU A 443 8.23 -5.58 8.18
C LEU A 443 9.12 -5.69 9.43
N GLY A 444 10.44 -5.72 9.24
CA GLY A 444 11.45 -5.64 10.29
C GLY A 444 11.80 -6.99 10.91
N ASN A 445 11.79 -8.07 10.14
CA ASN A 445 11.99 -9.43 10.67
C ASN A 445 12.86 -10.33 9.78
N VAL A 446 13.59 -9.79 8.79
CA VAL A 446 14.49 -10.59 7.95
C VAL A 446 15.94 -10.32 8.32
N VAL A 447 16.40 -11.02 9.35
CA VAL A 447 17.76 -11.56 9.31
C VAL A 447 17.63 -12.98 8.79
N ARG A 448 17.42 -13.09 7.48
CA ARG A 448 17.97 -14.17 6.66
C ARG A 448 18.32 -13.51 5.34
N THR A 449 19.55 -13.02 5.29
CA THR A 449 20.31 -12.81 4.07
C THR A 449 20.10 -14.05 3.21
N VAL A 450 19.18 -13.98 2.25
CA VAL A 450 19.25 -14.86 1.10
C VAL A 450 20.43 -14.31 0.33
N SER A 451 21.60 -14.90 0.56
CA SER A 451 22.76 -14.71 -0.30
C SER A 451 22.29 -14.86 -1.74
N SER A 452 22.47 -13.81 -2.52
CA SER A 452 22.19 -13.77 -3.96
C SER A 452 23.26 -14.56 -4.71
N SER A 453 23.38 -15.85 -4.40
CA SER A 453 24.23 -16.82 -5.09
C SER A 453 23.40 -18.04 -5.46
N GLN A 454 22.31 -17.83 -6.20
CA GLN A 454 21.78 -18.86 -7.07
C GLN A 454 21.75 -18.26 -8.47
N HIS A 455 22.78 -18.64 -9.23
CA HIS A 455 22.84 -18.54 -10.67
C HIS A 455 21.48 -18.94 -11.26
N LEU A 456 20.88 -18.01 -11.98
CA LEU A 456 19.82 -18.29 -12.95
C LEU A 456 20.49 -18.93 -14.17
N ASP A 457 20.89 -20.18 -14.02
CA ASP A 457 21.24 -21.05 -15.13
C ASP A 457 19.95 -21.81 -15.52
N GLN A 458 19.10 -21.12 -16.28
CA GLN A 458 18.04 -21.77 -17.04
C GLN A 458 18.40 -21.66 -18.52
N LYS A 459 19.12 -22.68 -18.99
CA LYS A 459 19.19 -23.10 -20.39
C LYS A 459 17.76 -23.20 -20.95
N MET A 460 17.32 -22.17 -21.66
CA MET A 460 16.35 -22.36 -22.74
C MET A 460 17.12 -22.97 -23.91
N ARG A 461 16.76 -24.21 -24.27
CA ARG A 461 17.18 -24.86 -25.50
C ARG A 461 16.82 -23.96 -26.68
N ILE A 462 17.84 -23.48 -27.38
CA ILE A 462 17.72 -22.99 -28.75
C ILE A 462 18.27 -24.10 -29.65
N ASN A 463 17.48 -24.45 -30.66
CA ASN A 463 17.79 -25.43 -31.69
C ASN A 463 19.06 -25.02 -32.47
N PRO A 464 19.94 -25.95 -32.85
CA PRO A 464 21.25 -25.64 -33.39
C PRO A 464 21.17 -25.48 -34.90
N VAL A 465 21.47 -24.29 -35.42
CA VAL A 465 21.95 -24.13 -36.80
C VAL A 465 22.98 -23.00 -36.80
N LEU A 466 24.17 -23.32 -37.31
CA LEU A 466 25.31 -22.47 -37.65
C LEU A 466 26.19 -21.97 -36.49
N ALA A 467 27.09 -22.87 -36.08
CA ALA A 467 28.44 -22.51 -35.73
C ALA A 467 29.27 -22.35 -37.02
N SER A 468 29.80 -21.16 -37.25
CA SER A 468 31.03 -20.96 -38.03
C SER A 468 31.53 -19.54 -37.83
N LEU A 469 32.55 -19.41 -36.99
CA LEU A 469 33.78 -18.62 -37.17
C LEU A 469 34.34 -18.25 -35.80
N GLN A 470 35.31 -19.06 -35.41
CA GLN A 470 36.32 -18.75 -34.41
C GLN A 470 37.23 -17.65 -34.96
N GLY A 471 37.83 -16.90 -34.02
CA GLY A 471 39.09 -16.18 -34.24
C GLY A 471 38.93 -14.70 -34.52
N LEU A 472 39.19 -13.86 -33.52
CA LEU A 472 40.50 -13.23 -33.39
C LEU A 472 40.59 -12.42 -32.09
N SER A 473 41.83 -12.36 -31.63
CA SER A 473 42.33 -11.95 -30.34
C SER A 473 42.22 -10.46 -30.05
N VAL A 474 42.31 -10.18 -28.74
CA VAL A 474 42.49 -8.87 -28.12
C VAL A 474 43.87 -8.31 -28.43
N GLU A 475 43.96 -7.03 -28.76
CA GLU A 475 45.03 -6.14 -28.31
C GLU A 475 44.45 -4.76 -27.95
N PRO A 476 44.94 -4.10 -26.88
CA PRO A 476 44.57 -2.73 -26.55
C PRO A 476 45.59 -1.74 -27.12
N LEU A 477 45.12 -0.68 -27.79
CA LEU A 477 45.97 0.47 -28.13
C LEU A 477 45.54 1.69 -27.33
N SER A 478 46.47 2.09 -26.49
CA SER A 478 46.66 3.36 -25.82
C SER A 478 47.05 4.48 -26.80
N ASN A 479 46.56 5.69 -26.50
CA ASN A 479 47.10 7.02 -26.79
C ASN A 479 46.93 7.65 -28.20
N LEU A 480 46.87 9.00 -28.15
CA LEU A 480 46.85 10.05 -29.18
C LEU A 480 45.44 10.45 -29.65
N GLU A 481 44.93 11.68 -29.50
CA GLU A 481 45.37 13.00 -28.98
C GLU A 481 44.16 13.71 -28.35
#